data_AF-A0A1J5HRJ4-F1
#
_entry.id   AF-A0A1J5HRJ4-F1
#
_cell.length_a   1.000
_cell.length_b   1.000
_cell.length_c   1.000
_cell.angle_alpha   90.00
_cell.angle_beta   90.00
_cell.angle_gamma   90.00
#
_symmetry.space_group_name_H-M   'P 1'
#
loop_
_entity.id
_entity.type
_entity.pdbx_description
1 polymer ?
#
loop_
_entity_poly.entity_id
_entity_poly.type
_entity_poly.pdbx_seq_one_letter_code
_entity_poly.pdbx_strand_id
1 'polypeptide(L)'
;MADPDTTLTDFALAALCAGFALALLGAGGVGALYGGLFAALGVAALAGTLWHGWWPGVQSGLGGALWRTVMLSVGGANLFLWLIAARIAAQPWLGWIGWGQLVVYILAALWLTRSFILPSAFSLPPTLVLLALFLCTPSAPGYALGAAALGIALIGAGLQAAKVGFGALRLGPNGLYHAIQALAFTLLFAGLPGS
;
A
#
# COMPACT_ATOMS: atom_id res chain seq x y z
N MET A 1 18.45 -16.56 2.56
CA MET A 1 17.19 -15.88 2.16
C MET A 1 16.79 -16.45 0.82
N ALA A 2 15.52 -16.83 0.67
CA ALA A 2 15.04 -17.42 -0.58
C ALA A 2 14.88 -16.37 -1.69
N ASP A 3 14.31 -15.20 -1.34
CA ASP A 3 14.13 -14.07 -2.26
C ASP A 3 14.88 -12.83 -1.73
N PRO A 4 16.22 -12.75 -1.89
CA PRO A 4 17.04 -11.74 -1.22
C PRO A 4 16.73 -10.31 -1.67
N ASP A 5 16.39 -10.10 -2.95
CA ASP A 5 16.01 -8.79 -3.48
C ASP A 5 14.67 -8.32 -2.89
N THR A 6 13.67 -9.19 -2.90
CA THR A 6 12.32 -8.91 -2.37
C THR A 6 12.36 -8.65 -0.87
N THR A 7 13.13 -9.45 -0.14
CA THR A 7 13.34 -9.28 1.31
C THR A 7 13.98 -7.92 1.62
N LEU A 8 15.01 -7.53 0.86
CA LEU A 8 15.71 -6.26 1.08
C LEU A 8 14.81 -5.06 0.76
N THR A 9 14.07 -5.12 -0.34
CA THR A 9 13.19 -4.02 -0.74
C THR A 9 11.98 -3.90 0.18
N ASP A 10 11.41 -4.99 0.67
CA ASP A 10 10.38 -4.98 1.71
C ASP A 10 10.89 -4.32 2.99
N PHE A 11 12.11 -4.66 3.43
CA PHE A 11 12.68 -4.07 4.64
C PHE A 11 12.87 -2.56 4.48
N ALA A 12 13.38 -2.13 3.32
CA ALA A 12 13.54 -0.71 3.01
C ALA A 12 12.18 0.01 2.99
N LEU A 13 11.16 -0.61 2.41
CA LEU A 13 9.80 -0.07 2.36
C LEU A 13 9.18 0.03 3.75
N ALA A 14 9.40 -0.98 4.61
CA ALA A 14 8.97 -0.97 6.00
C ALA A 14 9.59 0.20 6.77
N ALA A 15 10.90 0.41 6.63
CA ALA A 15 11.60 1.53 7.26
C ALA A 15 11.11 2.89 6.74
N LEU A 16 10.92 3.02 5.43
CA LEU A 16 10.39 4.24 4.80
C LEU A 16 8.99 4.59 5.32
N CYS A 17 8.08 3.62 5.28
CA CYS A 17 6.71 3.77 5.76
C CYS A 17 6.65 4.05 7.27
N ALA A 18 7.51 3.42 8.08
CA ALA A 18 7.64 3.75 9.50
C ALA A 18 8.09 5.20 9.70
N GLY A 19 9.09 5.67 8.95
CA GLY A 19 9.54 7.07 8.97
C GLY A 19 8.42 8.05 8.66
N PHE A 20 7.64 7.81 7.60
CA PHE A 20 6.49 8.64 7.24
C PHE A 20 5.38 8.61 8.29
N ALA A 21 5.06 7.43 8.83
CA ALA A 21 4.06 7.30 9.89
C ALA A 21 4.48 8.05 11.16
N LEU A 22 5.75 7.95 11.55
CA LEU A 22 6.32 8.68 12.69
C LEU A 22 6.31 10.20 12.46
N ALA A 23 6.62 10.66 11.25
CA ALA A 23 6.58 12.08 10.89
C ALA A 23 5.15 12.68 10.94
N LEU A 24 4.12 11.82 10.86
CA LEU A 24 2.70 12.21 10.94
C LEU A 24 2.09 11.94 12.31
N LEU A 25 2.88 11.54 13.30
CA LEU A 25 2.38 11.42 14.68
C LEU A 25 1.92 12.78 15.19
N GLY A 26 0.70 12.82 15.72
CA GLY A 26 0.08 14.06 16.17
C GLY A 26 -0.48 14.94 15.06
N ALA A 27 -0.32 14.58 13.78
CA ALA A 27 -0.99 15.27 12.69
C ALA A 27 -2.52 15.13 12.84
N GLY A 28 -3.26 16.22 12.58
CA GLY A 28 -4.72 16.21 12.58
C GLY A 28 -5.31 15.90 11.21
N GLY A 29 -6.64 15.74 11.15
CA GLY A 29 -7.39 15.69 9.89
C GLY A 29 -6.91 14.60 8.92
N VAL A 30 -6.60 15.00 7.68
CA VAL A 30 -6.16 14.06 6.64
C VAL A 30 -4.75 13.52 6.90
N GLY A 31 -3.88 14.27 7.58
CA GLY A 31 -2.53 13.84 7.91
C GLY A 31 -2.50 12.60 8.80
N ALA A 32 -3.41 12.52 9.77
CA ALA A 32 -3.60 11.32 10.60
C ALA A 32 -3.95 10.08 9.76
N LEU A 33 -4.80 10.24 8.75
CA LEU A 33 -5.21 9.15 7.86
C LEU A 33 -4.05 8.66 7.00
N TYR A 34 -3.21 9.57 6.51
CA TYR A 34 -1.96 9.20 5.84
C TYR A 34 -0.97 8.52 6.79
N GLY A 35 -0.86 8.96 8.04
CA GLY A 35 -0.07 8.27 9.06
C GLY A 35 -0.54 6.83 9.26
N GLY A 36 -1.86 6.62 9.33
CA GLY A 36 -2.46 5.28 9.39
C GLY A 36 -2.21 4.44 8.12
N LEU A 37 -2.30 5.04 6.93
CA LEU A 37 -1.94 4.39 5.66
C LEU A 37 -0.50 3.89 5.67
N PHE A 38 0.46 4.76 6.00
CA PHE A 38 1.87 4.39 6.04
C PHE A 38 2.18 3.39 7.14
N ALA A 39 1.53 3.49 8.31
CA ALA A 39 1.68 2.49 9.37
C ALA A 39 1.21 1.09 8.90
N ALA A 40 0.06 1.01 8.25
CA ALA A 40 -0.47 -0.24 7.71
C ALA A 40 0.44 -0.83 6.62
N LEU A 41 0.90 -0.02 5.68
CA LEU A 41 1.84 -0.44 4.63
C LEU A 41 3.19 -0.87 5.21
N GLY A 42 3.69 -0.17 6.24
CA GLY A 42 4.93 -0.51 6.93
C GLY A 42 4.86 -1.85 7.66
N VAL A 43 3.75 -2.13 8.34
CA VAL A 43 3.50 -3.45 8.97
C VAL A 43 3.41 -4.54 7.91
N ALA A 44 2.74 -4.28 6.78
CA ALA A 44 2.67 -5.22 5.66
C ALA A 44 4.07 -5.55 5.12
N ALA A 45 4.89 -4.54 4.85
CA ALA A 45 6.25 -4.70 4.32
C ALA A 45 7.18 -5.41 5.33
N LEU A 46 7.07 -5.11 6.63
CA LEU A 46 7.87 -5.79 7.65
C LEU A 46 7.49 -7.27 7.76
N ALA A 47 6.20 -7.59 7.79
CA ALA A 47 5.73 -8.97 7.79
C ALA A 47 6.13 -9.69 6.49
N GLY A 48 6.08 -9.00 5.34
CA GLY A 48 6.56 -9.45 4.04
C GLY A 48 8.04 -9.81 4.05
N THR A 49 8.88 -8.93 4.62
CA THR A 49 10.33 -9.17 4.81
C THR A 49 10.57 -10.49 5.52
N LEU A 50 9.90 -10.70 6.67
CA LEU A 50 10.06 -11.92 7.46
C LEU A 50 9.57 -13.16 6.70
N TRP A 51 8.46 -13.04 5.99
CA TRP A 51 7.89 -14.13 5.21
C TRP A 51 8.77 -14.52 4.02
N HIS A 52 9.16 -13.57 3.16
CA HIS A 52 10.02 -13.81 1.99
C HIS A 52 11.44 -14.26 2.38
N GLY A 53 11.97 -13.74 3.50
CA GLY A 53 13.32 -14.06 3.94
C GLY A 53 13.48 -15.48 4.52
N TRP A 54 12.50 -15.90 5.34
CA TRP A 54 12.63 -17.09 6.20
C TRP A 54 11.51 -18.13 6.10
N TRP A 55 10.29 -17.77 5.66
CA TRP A 55 9.16 -18.70 5.53
C TRP A 55 8.46 -18.68 4.15
N PRO A 56 9.22 -18.62 3.04
CA PRO A 56 8.63 -18.50 1.71
C PRO A 56 7.74 -19.71 1.41
N GLY A 57 6.53 -19.45 0.91
CA GLY A 57 5.56 -20.49 0.56
C GLY A 57 4.88 -21.19 1.74
N VAL A 58 5.27 -20.91 2.99
CA VAL A 58 4.68 -21.55 4.17
C VAL A 58 3.36 -20.87 4.55
N GLN A 59 2.27 -21.63 4.50
CA GLN A 59 0.90 -21.14 4.75
C GLN A 59 0.31 -21.57 6.11
N SER A 60 1.08 -22.29 6.92
CA SER A 60 0.70 -22.75 8.26
C SER A 60 1.65 -22.18 9.34
N GLY A 61 1.29 -22.32 10.62
CA GLY A 61 2.12 -21.85 11.73
C GLY A 61 2.49 -20.36 11.65
N LEU A 62 3.75 -20.05 11.95
CA LEU A 62 4.29 -18.68 11.93
C LEU A 62 4.33 -18.08 10.52
N GLY A 63 4.73 -18.84 9.49
CA GLY A 63 4.71 -18.37 8.10
C GLY A 63 3.30 -17.98 7.65
N GLY A 64 2.31 -18.82 7.95
CA GLY A 64 0.91 -18.49 7.69
C GLY A 64 0.39 -17.30 8.50
N ALA A 65 0.87 -17.10 9.73
CA ALA A 65 0.52 -15.94 10.54
C ALA A 65 1.11 -14.64 9.97
N LEU A 66 2.38 -14.64 9.58
CA LEU A 66 3.04 -13.51 8.92
C LEU A 66 2.31 -13.11 7.63
N TRP A 67 1.97 -14.09 6.78
CA TRP A 67 1.23 -13.80 5.55
C TRP A 67 -0.18 -13.24 5.80
N ARG A 68 -0.87 -13.72 6.84
CA ARG A 68 -2.14 -13.11 7.26
C ARG A 68 -1.95 -11.68 7.73
N THR A 69 -0.87 -11.38 8.47
CA THR A 69 -0.55 -10.00 8.86
C THR A 69 -0.32 -9.12 7.64
N VAL A 70 0.40 -9.59 6.61
CA VAL A 70 0.56 -8.88 5.33
C VAL A 70 -0.82 -8.55 4.75
N MET A 71 -1.67 -9.56 4.57
CA MET A 71 -2.99 -9.39 3.96
C MET A 71 -3.86 -8.40 4.75
N LEU A 72 -4.02 -8.60 6.05
CA LEU A 72 -4.85 -7.74 6.90
C LEU A 72 -4.35 -6.29 6.91
N SER A 73 -3.03 -6.10 6.89
CA SER A 73 -2.42 -4.77 6.85
C SER A 73 -2.65 -4.08 5.51
N VAL A 74 -2.58 -4.80 4.39
CA VAL A 74 -2.97 -4.27 3.06
C VAL A 74 -4.46 -3.93 3.01
N GLY A 75 -5.33 -4.75 3.62
CA GLY A 75 -6.74 -4.41 3.79
C GLY A 75 -6.94 -3.10 4.57
N GLY A 76 -6.20 -2.92 5.67
CA GLY A 76 -6.18 -1.68 6.44
C GLY A 76 -5.70 -0.47 5.63
N ALA A 77 -4.64 -0.62 4.83
CA ALA A 77 -4.19 0.41 3.92
C ALA A 77 -5.27 0.83 2.91
N ASN A 78 -6.02 -0.14 2.37
CA ASN A 78 -7.14 0.12 1.46
C ASN A 78 -8.28 0.90 2.16
N LEU A 79 -8.58 0.60 3.43
CA LEU A 79 -9.51 1.40 4.21
C LEU A 79 -9.02 2.85 4.34
N PHE A 80 -7.74 3.07 4.67
CA PHE A 80 -7.21 4.42 4.79
C PHE A 80 -7.29 5.20 3.46
N LEU A 81 -7.03 4.56 2.32
CA LEU A 81 -7.23 5.21 1.02
C LEU A 81 -8.68 5.67 0.82
N TRP A 82 -9.67 4.86 1.20
CA TRP A 82 -11.09 5.26 1.18
C TRP A 82 -11.39 6.41 2.14
N LEU A 83 -10.85 6.38 3.35
CA LEU A 83 -11.06 7.45 4.34
C LEU A 83 -10.42 8.77 3.89
N ILE A 84 -9.25 8.72 3.27
CA ILE A 84 -8.58 9.88 2.65
C ILE A 84 -9.47 10.43 1.53
N ALA A 85 -9.96 9.56 0.63
CA ALA A 85 -10.87 9.97 -0.44
C ALA A 85 -12.16 10.61 0.12
N ALA A 86 -12.77 10.00 1.15
CA ALA A 86 -13.95 10.54 1.83
C ALA A 86 -13.70 11.94 2.41
N ARG A 87 -12.53 12.14 3.02
CA ARG A 87 -12.15 13.41 3.64
C ARG A 87 -11.85 14.50 2.61
N ILE A 88 -11.21 14.15 1.50
CA ILE A 88 -10.89 15.08 0.41
C ILE A 88 -12.15 15.48 -0.36
N ALA A 89 -13.01 14.51 -0.68
CA ALA A 89 -14.25 14.76 -1.42
C ALA A 89 -15.35 15.39 -0.55
N ALA A 90 -15.16 15.43 0.78
CA ALA A 90 -16.21 15.75 1.76
C ALA A 90 -17.46 14.85 1.59
N GLN A 91 -17.23 13.57 1.27
CA GLN A 91 -18.26 12.58 0.99
C GLN A 91 -18.17 11.41 1.99
N PRO A 92 -18.93 11.44 3.10
CA PRO A 92 -18.80 10.42 4.16
C PRO A 92 -19.18 9.00 3.70
N TRP A 93 -20.00 8.88 2.66
CA TRP A 93 -20.40 7.57 2.12
C TRP A 93 -19.24 6.76 1.52
N LEU A 94 -18.17 7.42 1.06
CA LEU A 94 -16.95 6.74 0.62
C LEU A 94 -16.28 5.98 1.78
N GLY A 95 -16.39 6.49 3.02
CA GLY A 95 -15.91 5.82 4.21
C GLY A 95 -16.70 4.53 4.51
N TRP A 96 -18.02 4.55 4.31
CA TRP A 96 -18.86 3.35 4.47
C TRP A 96 -18.52 2.28 3.45
N ILE A 97 -18.23 2.67 2.20
CA ILE A 97 -17.71 1.75 1.18
C ILE A 97 -16.38 1.16 1.65
N GLY A 98 -15.48 1.98 2.18
CA GLY A 98 -14.19 1.50 2.70
C GLY A 98 -14.33 0.47 3.81
N TRP A 99 -15.21 0.71 4.79
CA TRP A 99 -15.49 -0.25 5.85
C TRP A 99 -16.14 -1.54 5.33
N GLY A 100 -17.14 -1.42 4.45
CA GLY A 100 -17.77 -2.57 3.82
C GLY A 100 -16.78 -3.41 3.00
N GLN A 101 -15.93 -2.75 2.21
CA GLN A 101 -14.87 -3.37 1.44
C GLN A 101 -13.86 -4.06 2.36
N LEU A 102 -13.45 -3.44 3.47
CA LEU A 102 -12.55 -4.06 4.43
C LEU A 102 -13.14 -5.35 5.01
N VAL A 103 -14.42 -5.34 5.39
CA VAL A 103 -15.10 -6.54 5.89
C VAL A 103 -15.06 -7.65 4.83
N VAL A 104 -15.50 -7.37 3.60
CA VAL A 104 -15.47 -8.36 2.52
C VAL A 104 -14.06 -8.86 2.25
N TYR A 105 -13.06 -7.97 2.25
CA TYR A 105 -11.66 -8.31 2.06
C TYR A 105 -11.13 -9.25 3.15
N ILE A 106 -11.39 -8.93 4.43
CA ILE A 106 -10.98 -9.77 5.56
C ILE A 106 -11.63 -11.15 5.43
N LEU A 107 -12.92 -11.20 5.09
CA LEU A 107 -13.60 -12.48 4.89
C LEU A 107 -12.94 -13.28 3.76
N ALA A 108 -12.63 -12.63 2.64
CA ALA A 108 -11.96 -13.27 1.51
C ALA A 108 -10.54 -13.75 1.85
N ALA A 109 -9.75 -12.93 2.56
CA ALA A 109 -8.37 -13.23 2.91
C ALA A 109 -8.24 -14.38 3.93
N LEU A 110 -9.23 -14.52 4.82
CA LEU A 110 -9.22 -15.56 5.85
C LEU A 110 -9.77 -16.90 5.34
N TRP A 111 -10.81 -16.88 4.51
CA TRP A 111 -11.58 -18.10 4.17
C TRP A 111 -11.55 -18.51 2.70
N LEU A 112 -11.26 -17.61 1.75
CA LEU A 112 -11.35 -17.91 0.31
C LEU A 112 -9.98 -18.12 -0.33
N THR A 113 -9.12 -17.09 -0.28
CA THR A 113 -7.83 -17.13 -0.98
C THR A 113 -6.78 -16.31 -0.27
N ARG A 114 -5.54 -16.78 -0.38
CA ARG A 114 -4.34 -16.08 0.08
C ARG A 114 -3.46 -15.67 -1.09
N SER A 115 -4.01 -15.66 -2.30
CA SER A 115 -3.30 -15.24 -3.51
C SER A 115 -3.12 -13.72 -3.53
N PHE A 116 -2.02 -13.28 -4.14
CA PHE A 116 -1.68 -11.87 -4.31
C PHE A 116 -2.68 -11.09 -5.20
N ILE A 117 -3.49 -11.78 -6.00
CA ILE A 117 -4.53 -11.14 -6.83
C ILE A 117 -5.58 -10.45 -5.96
N LEU A 118 -5.89 -11.02 -4.79
CA LEU A 118 -6.91 -10.48 -3.89
C LEU A 118 -6.57 -9.06 -3.40
N PRO A 119 -5.40 -8.81 -2.77
CA PRO A 119 -5.02 -7.44 -2.39
C PRO A 119 -4.98 -6.49 -3.59
N SER A 120 -4.39 -6.87 -4.72
CA SER A 120 -4.34 -6.00 -5.90
C SER A 120 -5.73 -5.59 -6.41
N ALA A 121 -6.67 -6.54 -6.48
CA ALA A 121 -8.03 -6.27 -6.93
C ALA A 121 -8.79 -5.33 -5.96
N PHE A 122 -8.59 -5.49 -4.66
CA PHE A 122 -9.24 -4.65 -3.65
C PHE A 122 -8.56 -3.29 -3.45
N SER A 123 -7.27 -3.17 -3.75
CA SER A 123 -6.56 -1.88 -3.72
C SER A 123 -6.90 -0.99 -4.92
N LEU A 124 -7.34 -1.57 -6.04
CA LEU A 124 -7.61 -0.83 -7.27
C LEU A 124 -8.73 0.21 -7.11
N PRO A 125 -9.94 -0.11 -6.59
CA PRO A 125 -11.02 0.87 -6.47
C PRO A 125 -10.66 2.13 -5.66
N PRO A 126 -10.17 2.05 -4.41
CA PRO A 126 -9.84 3.27 -3.66
C PRO A 126 -8.70 4.05 -4.31
N THR A 127 -7.74 3.37 -4.93
CA THR A 127 -6.63 4.02 -5.67
C THR A 127 -7.15 4.82 -6.86
N LEU A 128 -8.06 4.26 -7.66
CA LEU A 128 -8.64 4.93 -8.81
C LEU A 128 -9.52 6.12 -8.40
N VAL A 129 -10.32 5.97 -7.34
CA VAL A 129 -11.13 7.08 -6.81
C VAL A 129 -10.25 8.21 -6.33
N LEU A 130 -9.22 7.91 -5.54
CA LEU A 130 -8.32 8.95 -5.01
C LEU A 130 -7.51 9.62 -6.14
N LEU A 131 -7.06 8.85 -7.14
CA LEU A 131 -6.42 9.39 -8.34
C LEU A 131 -7.36 10.32 -9.11
N ALA A 132 -8.60 9.91 -9.33
CA ALA A 132 -9.60 10.74 -10.00
C ALA A 132 -9.85 12.04 -9.23
N LEU A 133 -9.93 11.98 -7.90
CA LEU A 133 -10.06 13.18 -7.07
C LEU A 133 -8.87 14.13 -7.29
N PHE A 134 -7.63 13.64 -7.23
CA PHE A 134 -6.45 14.48 -7.46
C PHE A 134 -6.41 15.10 -8.87
N LEU A 135 -6.78 14.34 -9.90
CA LEU A 135 -6.80 14.82 -11.28
C LEU A 135 -7.92 15.83 -11.55
N CYS A 136 -9.09 15.66 -10.93
CA CYS A 136 -10.24 16.54 -11.10
C CYS A 136 -10.19 17.80 -10.22
N THR A 137 -9.27 17.85 -9.24
CA THR A 137 -9.07 19.01 -8.36
C THR A 137 -7.61 19.49 -8.34
N PRO A 138 -6.99 19.76 -9.52
CA PRO A 138 -5.54 19.92 -9.64
C PRO A 138 -4.99 21.23 -9.04
N SER A 139 -5.86 22.16 -8.65
CA SER A 139 -5.48 23.47 -8.10
C SER A 139 -5.10 23.44 -6.61
N ALA A 140 -5.30 22.31 -5.92
CA ALA A 140 -4.87 22.17 -4.52
C ALA A 140 -3.37 21.83 -4.45
N PRO A 141 -2.58 22.53 -3.59
CA PRO A 141 -1.18 22.20 -3.37
C PRO A 141 -0.98 20.72 -3.03
N GLY A 142 -0.03 20.07 -3.70
CA GLY A 142 0.32 18.66 -3.47
C GLY A 142 -0.48 17.63 -4.28
N TYR A 143 -1.63 17.98 -4.87
CA TYR A 143 -2.48 17.01 -5.58
C TYR A 143 -1.82 16.49 -6.87
N ALA A 144 -1.02 17.30 -7.56
CA ALA A 144 -0.24 16.83 -8.70
C ALA A 144 0.78 15.74 -8.31
N LEU A 145 1.43 15.88 -7.15
CA LEU A 145 2.34 14.86 -6.61
C LEU A 145 1.56 13.61 -6.17
N GLY A 146 0.40 13.79 -5.53
CA GLY A 146 -0.50 12.68 -5.20
C GLY A 146 -0.97 11.90 -6.43
N ALA A 147 -1.37 12.59 -7.51
CA ALA A 147 -1.75 11.96 -8.77
C ALA A 147 -0.58 11.20 -9.41
N ALA A 148 0.61 11.83 -9.45
CA ALA A 148 1.82 11.18 -9.94
C ALA A 148 2.18 9.93 -9.12
N ALA A 149 2.08 10.02 -7.79
CA ALA A 149 2.33 8.89 -6.89
C ALA A 149 1.40 7.70 -7.18
N LEU A 150 0.09 7.94 -7.26
CA LEU A 150 -0.88 6.87 -7.53
C LEU A 150 -0.74 6.33 -8.95
N GLY A 151 -0.43 7.17 -9.94
CA GLY A 151 -0.11 6.74 -11.30
C GLY A 151 1.12 5.82 -11.34
N ILE A 152 2.20 6.18 -10.65
CA ILE A 152 3.41 5.36 -10.52
C ILE A 152 3.11 4.04 -9.81
N ALA A 153 2.30 4.06 -8.74
CA ALA A 153 1.89 2.84 -8.05
C ALA A 153 1.10 1.88 -8.95
N LEU A 154 0.19 2.41 -9.78
CA LEU A 154 -0.58 1.62 -10.76
C LEU A 154 0.32 1.03 -11.86
N ILE A 155 1.29 1.81 -12.37
CA ILE A 155 2.30 1.31 -13.32
C ILE A 155 3.10 0.16 -12.68
N GLY A 156 3.56 0.35 -11.44
CA GLY A 156 4.27 -0.69 -10.68
C GLY A 156 3.44 -1.96 -10.55
N ALA A 157 2.17 -1.85 -10.18
CA ALA A 157 1.26 -3.00 -10.07
C ALA A 157 1.06 -3.72 -11.43
N GLY A 158 0.96 -2.96 -12.52
CA GLY A 158 0.89 -3.51 -13.88
C GLY A 158 2.14 -4.28 -14.29
N LEU A 159 3.33 -3.71 -14.02
CA LEU A 159 4.61 -4.37 -14.27
C LEU A 159 4.78 -5.65 -13.44
N GLN A 160 4.38 -5.62 -12.17
CA GLN A 160 4.40 -6.79 -11.29
C GLN A 160 3.47 -7.89 -11.81
N ALA A 161 2.24 -7.55 -12.22
CA ALA A 161 1.28 -8.49 -12.79
C ALA A 161 1.80 -9.11 -14.10
N ALA A 162 2.51 -8.32 -14.92
CA ALA A 162 3.20 -8.78 -16.12
C ALA A 162 4.50 -9.57 -15.84
N LYS A 163 4.86 -9.75 -14.55
CA LYS A 163 6.10 -10.43 -14.10
C LYS A 163 7.37 -9.80 -14.68
N VAL A 164 7.37 -8.48 -14.86
CA VAL A 164 8.53 -7.73 -15.35
C VAL A 164 9.51 -7.50 -14.20
N GLY A 165 10.76 -7.92 -14.38
CA GLY A 165 11.88 -7.59 -13.49
C GLY A 165 12.89 -6.64 -14.15
N PHE A 166 13.93 -6.25 -13.43
CA PHE A 166 15.00 -5.38 -13.92
C PHE A 166 16.38 -6.02 -13.73
N GLY A 167 16.84 -6.70 -14.78
CA GLY A 167 18.05 -7.54 -14.75
C GLY A 167 19.34 -6.78 -14.42
N ALA A 168 19.45 -5.51 -14.84
CA ALA A 168 20.65 -4.69 -14.57
C ALA A 168 20.92 -4.49 -13.07
N LEU A 169 19.87 -4.48 -12.24
CA LEU A 169 19.97 -4.38 -10.78
C LEU A 169 19.67 -5.71 -10.08
N ARG A 170 19.53 -6.81 -10.84
CA ARG A 170 19.12 -8.13 -10.33
C ARG A 170 17.83 -8.10 -9.51
N LEU A 171 16.90 -7.22 -9.89
CA LEU A 171 15.58 -7.14 -9.27
C LEU A 171 14.62 -8.06 -10.01
N GLY A 172 14.00 -8.99 -9.29
CA GLY A 172 12.84 -9.73 -9.75
C GLY A 172 11.59 -8.84 -9.80
N PRO A 173 10.43 -9.40 -10.20
CA PRO A 173 9.20 -8.62 -10.32
C PRO A 173 8.74 -7.94 -9.02
N ASN A 174 8.87 -8.63 -7.88
CA ASN A 174 8.52 -8.07 -6.58
C ASN A 174 9.55 -7.02 -6.12
N GLY A 175 10.85 -7.30 -6.30
CA GLY A 175 11.91 -6.34 -6.01
C GLY A 175 11.74 -5.02 -6.76
N LEU A 176 11.46 -5.09 -8.07
CA LEU A 176 11.18 -3.90 -8.90
C LEU A 176 9.89 -3.19 -8.45
N TYR A 177 8.83 -3.94 -8.18
CA TYR A 177 7.57 -3.39 -7.67
C TYR A 177 7.77 -2.59 -6.39
N HIS A 178 8.47 -3.13 -5.41
CA HIS A 178 8.73 -2.46 -4.13
C HIS A 178 9.58 -1.19 -4.30
N ALA A 179 10.55 -1.20 -5.23
CA ALA A 179 11.32 0.01 -5.56
C ALA A 179 10.43 1.11 -6.15
N ILE A 180 9.51 0.75 -7.06
CA ILE A 180 8.53 1.68 -7.63
C ILE A 180 7.55 2.18 -6.54
N GLN A 181 7.12 1.30 -5.63
CA GLN A 181 6.28 1.68 -4.49
C GLN A 181 6.99 2.67 -3.57
N ALA A 182 8.28 2.49 -3.29
CA ALA A 182 9.05 3.42 -2.47
C ALA A 182 9.04 4.84 -3.07
N LEU A 183 9.21 4.97 -4.40
CA LEU A 183 9.08 6.24 -5.09
C LEU A 183 7.65 6.80 -4.98
N ALA A 184 6.63 5.98 -5.25
CA ALA A 184 5.23 6.39 -5.14
C ALA A 184 4.90 6.90 -3.73
N PHE A 185 5.30 6.19 -2.68
CA PHE A 185 5.04 6.58 -1.29
C PHE A 185 5.78 7.86 -0.92
N THR A 186 7.01 8.06 -1.41
CA THR A 186 7.77 9.29 -1.21
C THR A 186 7.07 10.49 -1.85
N LEU A 187 6.58 10.35 -3.08
CA LEU A 187 5.83 11.40 -3.76
C LEU A 187 4.49 11.67 -3.06
N LEU A 188 3.81 10.63 -2.59
CA LEU A 188 2.55 10.77 -1.87
C LEU A 188 2.75 11.53 -0.55
N PHE A 189 3.81 11.21 0.20
CA PHE A 189 4.18 11.91 1.43
C PHE A 189 4.59 13.36 1.16
N ALA A 190 5.40 13.61 0.12
CA ALA A 190 5.81 14.97 -0.27
C ALA A 190 4.63 15.82 -0.78
N GLY A 191 3.59 15.19 -1.31
CA GLY A 191 2.36 15.82 -1.79
C GLY A 191 1.30 16.05 -0.73
N LEU A 192 1.59 15.80 0.55
CA LEU A 192 0.65 16.08 1.62
C LEU A 192 0.33 17.58 1.66
N PRO A 193 -0.95 17.99 1.69
CA PRO A 193 -1.30 19.39 1.89
C PRO A 193 -0.70 19.84 3.22
N GLY A 194 0.09 20.92 3.19
CA GLY A 194 0.64 21.52 4.41
C GLY A 194 -0.49 21.77 5.40
N SER A 195 -0.33 21.24 6.62
CA SER A 195 -1.27 21.38 7.74
C SER A 195 -1.51 22.84 8.11
#